data_AF-A0A3M2C802-F1
#
_entry.id   AF-A0A3M2C802-F1
#
_cell.length_a   1.000
_cell.length_b   1.000
_cell.length_c   1.000
_cell.angle_alpha   90.00
_cell.angle_beta   90.00
_cell.angle_gamma   90.00
#
_symmetry.space_group_name_H-M   'P 1'
#
loop_
_entity.id
_entity.type
_entity.pdbx_description
1 polymer ?
#
loop_
_entity_poly.entity_id
_entity_poly.type
_entity_poly.pdbx_seq_one_letter_code
_entity_poly.pdbx_strand_id
1 'polypeptide(L)'
;MRWLVNIVAVLLALALGAGVVLHGRTVRREQEAVREVRAAVRQIERELRRRSATGSVEVNGRGWPITVEPAWFGASPPVNRLLPPDRPWIEIAPPEHKDYLHPVVRQSYNEHVPAFWYNPALGIVRARVPVMVSDRLATELYNEVNTVAIASIFEGLPIPEREPERADNAVAGAGGMSEDDLDPTKPIPPG
;
A
#
# COMPACT_ATOMS: atom_id res chain seq x y z
N MET A 1 18.74 40.73 32.58
CA MET A 1 17.70 40.51 31.54
C MET A 1 18.28 40.14 30.17
N ARG A 2 19.28 40.86 29.64
CA ARG A 2 19.88 40.59 28.30
C ARG A 2 20.42 39.15 28.12
N TRP A 3 21.00 38.56 29.17
CA TRP A 3 21.53 37.19 29.11
C TRP A 3 20.43 36.12 28.96
N LEU A 4 19.29 36.27 29.62
CA LEU A 4 18.11 35.40 29.44
C LEU A 4 17.57 35.47 28.02
N VAL A 5 17.46 36.68 27.46
CA VAL A 5 17.02 36.89 26.07
C VAL A 5 17.96 36.21 25.07
N ASN A 6 19.28 36.32 25.29
CA ASN A 6 20.27 35.65 24.44
C ASN A 6 20.17 34.13 24.51
N ILE A 7 19.96 33.55 25.71
CA ILE A 7 19.77 32.10 25.87
C ILE A 7 18.52 31.64 25.11
N VAL A 8 17.40 32.35 25.28
CA VAL A 8 16.15 32.02 24.59
C VAL A 8 16.32 32.11 23.08
N ALA A 9 16.99 33.15 22.58
CA ALA A 9 17.25 33.31 21.14
C ALA A 9 18.12 32.16 20.58
N VAL A 10 19.16 31.75 21.30
CA VAL A 10 20.02 30.62 20.90
C VAL A 10 19.24 29.31 20.91
N LEU A 11 18.42 29.06 21.93
CA LEU A 11 17.60 27.85 22.01
C LEU A 11 16.57 27.79 20.87
N LEU A 12 15.93 28.91 20.53
CA LEU A 12 15.03 29.01 19.37
C LEU A 12 15.77 28.73 18.06
N ALA A 13 16.95 29.31 17.88
CA ALA A 13 17.76 29.06 16.68
C ALA A 13 18.18 27.58 16.57
N LEU A 14 18.57 26.94 17.68
CA LEU A 14 18.90 25.52 17.72
C LEU A 14 17.68 24.64 17.44
N ALA A 15 16.51 24.96 18.00
CA ALA A 15 15.28 24.21 17.77
C ALA A 15 14.85 24.27 16.29
N LEU A 16 14.90 25.46 15.68
CA LEU A 16 14.59 25.64 14.26
C LEU A 16 15.61 24.91 13.38
N GLY A 17 16.91 25.04 13.68
CA GLY A 17 17.98 24.35 12.97
C GLY A 17 17.84 22.83 13.04
N ALA A 18 17.55 22.28 14.22
CA ALA A 18 17.29 20.86 14.41
C ALA A 18 16.06 20.40 13.62
N GLY A 19 14.96 21.18 13.64
CA GLY A 19 13.76 20.90 12.86
C GLY A 19 14.03 20.77 11.36
N VAL A 20 14.77 21.73 10.78
CA VAL A 20 15.15 21.70 9.37
C VAL A 20 16.01 20.48 9.02
N VAL A 21 17.00 20.16 9.87
CA VAL A 21 17.88 19.00 9.65
C VAL A 21 17.11 17.69 9.72
N LEU A 22 16.20 17.53 10.69
CA LEU A 22 15.38 16.33 10.83
C LEU A 22 14.44 16.16 9.64
N HIS A 23 13.76 17.23 9.21
CA HIS A 23 12.88 17.20 8.05
C HIS A 23 13.65 16.90 6.75
N GLY A 24 14.83 17.49 6.57
CA GLY A 24 15.68 17.18 5.43
C GLY A 24 16.12 15.72 5.39
N ARG A 25 16.34 15.09 6.56
CA ARG A 25 16.70 13.66 6.65
C ARG A 25 15.54 12.74 6.30
N THR A 26 14.31 13.07 6.69
CA THR A 26 13.14 12.23 6.36
C THR A 26 12.88 12.20 4.86
N VAL A 27 12.91 13.36 4.19
CA VAL A 27 12.73 13.45 2.74
C VAL A 27 13.79 12.68 1.97
N ARG A 28 15.06 12.77 2.41
CA ARG A 28 16.16 12.02 1.78
C ARG A 28 15.98 10.50 1.91
N ARG A 29 15.60 10.02 3.09
CA ARG A 29 15.36 8.58 3.32
C ARG A 29 14.24 8.04 2.44
N GLU A 30 13.17 8.81 2.27
CA GLU A 30 12.06 8.43 1.40
C GLU A 30 12.51 8.34 -0.06
N GLN A 31 13.23 9.35 -0.56
CA GLN A 31 13.78 9.35 -1.91
C GLN A 31 14.80 8.22 -2.14
N GLU A 32 15.64 7.91 -1.16
CA GLU A 32 16.56 6.78 -1.18
C GLU A 32 15.80 5.46 -1.28
N ALA A 33 14.77 5.27 -0.46
CA ALA A 33 13.93 4.07 -0.50
C ALA A 33 13.27 3.90 -1.89
N VAL A 34 12.69 4.95 -2.46
CA VAL A 34 12.10 4.91 -3.81
C VAL A 34 13.13 4.52 -4.87
N ARG A 35 14.34 5.10 -4.82
CA ARG A 35 15.43 4.78 -5.75
C ARG A 35 15.87 3.33 -5.62
N GLU A 36 15.99 2.83 -4.40
CA GLU A 36 16.34 1.43 -4.12
C GLU A 36 15.30 0.47 -4.65
N VAL A 37 14.01 0.72 -4.43
CA VAL A 37 12.94 -0.16 -4.94
C VAL A 37 12.87 -0.12 -6.46
N ARG A 38 13.02 1.05 -7.09
CA ARG A 38 13.13 1.13 -8.56
C ARG A 38 14.34 0.36 -9.09
N ALA A 39 15.47 0.39 -8.37
CA ALA A 39 16.64 -0.40 -8.72
C ALA A 39 16.38 -1.91 -8.56
N ALA A 40 15.66 -2.31 -7.51
CA ALA A 40 15.25 -3.69 -7.25
C ALA A 40 14.36 -4.24 -8.38
N VAL A 41 13.32 -3.51 -8.78
CA VAL A 41 12.45 -3.90 -9.92
C VAL A 41 13.29 -4.15 -11.18
N ARG A 42 14.17 -3.20 -11.54
CA ARG A 42 15.04 -3.34 -12.71
C ARG A 42 16.04 -4.49 -12.59
N GLN A 43 16.50 -4.79 -11.37
CA GLN A 43 17.37 -5.93 -11.14
C GLN A 43 16.64 -7.25 -11.41
N ILE A 44 15.40 -7.38 -10.95
CA ILE A 44 14.56 -8.55 -11.22
C ILE A 44 14.32 -8.67 -12.74
N GLU A 45 13.93 -7.60 -13.41
CA GLU A 45 13.71 -7.60 -14.87
C GLU A 45 14.96 -8.02 -15.66
N ARG A 46 16.14 -7.51 -15.27
CA ARG A 46 17.41 -7.90 -15.92
C ARG A 46 17.72 -9.38 -15.73
N GLU A 47 17.48 -9.90 -14.53
CA GLU A 47 17.73 -11.30 -14.22
C GLU A 47 16.80 -12.23 -15.00
N LEU A 48 15.52 -11.87 -15.10
CA LEU A 48 14.54 -12.59 -15.91
C LEU A 48 14.96 -12.64 -17.38
N ARG A 49 15.35 -11.49 -17.96
CA ARG A 49 15.84 -11.43 -19.34
C ARG A 49 17.10 -12.27 -19.54
N ARG A 50 18.04 -12.21 -18.59
CA ARG A 50 19.27 -13.00 -18.63
C ARG A 50 18.95 -14.50 -18.70
N ARG A 51 18.08 -14.99 -17.80
CA ARG A 51 17.72 -16.41 -17.73
C ARG A 51 16.90 -16.90 -18.92
N SER A 52 16.05 -16.02 -19.44
CA SER A 52 15.33 -16.25 -20.70
C SER A 52 16.29 -16.51 -21.86
N ALA A 53 17.37 -15.72 -21.93
CA ALA A 53 18.36 -15.81 -23.00
C ALA A 53 19.30 -17.03 -22.85
N THR A 54 19.61 -17.45 -21.62
CA THR A 54 20.53 -18.59 -21.38
C THR A 54 19.85 -19.95 -21.50
N GLY A 55 18.51 -20.02 -21.51
CA GLY A 55 17.76 -21.29 -21.58
C GLY A 55 17.92 -22.17 -20.34
N SER A 56 18.38 -21.59 -19.23
CA SER A 56 18.68 -22.32 -17.99
C SER A 56 17.47 -22.53 -17.08
N VAL A 57 16.29 -22.07 -17.50
CA VAL A 57 15.03 -22.15 -16.76
C VAL A 57 13.88 -22.46 -17.71
N GLU A 58 12.80 -23.01 -17.17
CA GLU A 58 11.56 -23.18 -17.93
C GLU A 58 10.96 -21.82 -18.29
N VAL A 59 10.69 -21.64 -19.58
CA VAL A 59 10.09 -20.42 -20.13
C VAL A 59 8.76 -20.74 -20.79
N ASN A 60 7.85 -19.77 -20.80
CA ASN A 60 6.60 -19.89 -21.54
C ASN A 60 6.82 -19.74 -23.05
N GLY A 61 5.75 -19.90 -23.84
CA GLY A 61 5.78 -19.72 -25.30
C GLY A 61 6.18 -18.33 -25.79
N ARG A 62 6.36 -17.34 -24.90
CA ARG A 62 6.86 -15.99 -25.19
C ARG A 62 8.29 -15.77 -24.74
N GLY A 63 8.95 -16.81 -24.24
CA GLY A 63 10.35 -16.77 -23.81
C GLY A 63 10.56 -16.17 -22.43
N TRP A 64 9.53 -16.02 -21.59
CA TRP A 64 9.68 -15.49 -20.23
C TRP A 64 9.66 -16.62 -19.18
N PRO A 65 10.44 -16.54 -18.09
CA PRO A 65 10.45 -17.56 -17.06
C PRO A 65 9.08 -17.67 -16.41
N ILE A 66 8.61 -18.90 -16.17
CA ILE A 66 7.30 -19.11 -15.54
C ILE A 66 7.32 -18.89 -14.02
N THR A 67 8.50 -18.94 -13.41
CA THR A 67 8.75 -18.76 -11.98
C THR A 67 9.84 -17.71 -11.75
N VAL A 68 9.98 -17.25 -10.50
CA VAL A 68 11.13 -16.44 -10.06
C VAL A 68 11.58 -16.96 -8.71
N GLU A 69 12.87 -17.26 -8.57
CA GLU A 69 13.42 -17.76 -7.31
C GLU A 69 14.41 -16.76 -6.69
N PRO A 70 14.37 -16.54 -5.36
CA PRO A 70 15.31 -15.66 -4.68
C PRO A 70 16.79 -16.03 -4.92
N ALA A 71 17.08 -17.33 -5.05
CA ALA A 71 18.43 -17.85 -5.24
C ALA A 71 19.11 -17.34 -6.53
N TRP A 72 18.32 -16.85 -7.50
CA TRP A 72 18.85 -16.30 -8.75
C TRP A 72 19.67 -15.02 -8.53
N PHE A 73 19.48 -14.38 -7.38
CA PHE A 73 20.11 -13.12 -6.99
C PHE A 73 21.24 -13.32 -5.97
N GLY A 74 21.65 -14.57 -5.73
CA GLY A 74 22.70 -14.91 -4.77
C GLY A 74 22.27 -14.66 -3.32
N ALA A 75 23.19 -14.15 -2.50
CA ALA A 75 22.96 -13.97 -1.06
C ALA A 75 22.04 -12.78 -0.70
N SER A 76 21.67 -11.94 -1.66
CA SER A 76 20.92 -10.71 -1.41
C SER A 76 19.87 -10.47 -2.48
N PRO A 77 18.70 -11.13 -2.38
CA PRO A 77 17.60 -10.87 -3.29
C PRO A 77 17.13 -9.41 -3.19
N PRO A 78 16.68 -8.81 -4.31
CA PRO A 78 16.16 -7.45 -4.31
C PRO A 78 15.01 -7.29 -3.32
N VAL A 79 15.01 -6.25 -2.48
CA VAL A 79 13.98 -6.03 -1.45
C VAL A 79 13.18 -4.76 -1.70
N ASN A 80 11.92 -4.75 -1.29
CA ASN A 80 11.08 -3.56 -1.33
C ASN A 80 11.20 -2.79 0.01
N ARG A 81 12.10 -1.82 0.06
CA ARG A 81 12.38 -1.01 1.27
C ARG A 81 11.25 -0.07 1.68
N LEU A 82 10.24 0.10 0.84
CA LEU A 82 9.02 0.86 1.19
C LEU A 82 8.06 0.03 2.05
N LEU A 83 8.32 -1.27 2.22
CA LEU A 83 7.48 -2.21 2.93
C LEU A 83 8.27 -2.93 4.04
N PRO A 84 7.63 -3.33 5.15
CA PRO A 84 8.23 -4.19 6.17
C PRO A 84 8.83 -5.48 5.57
N PRO A 85 9.96 -6.00 6.08
CA PRO A 85 10.65 -7.15 5.47
C PRO A 85 9.92 -8.49 5.66
N ASP A 86 9.05 -8.61 6.66
CA ASP A 86 8.31 -9.84 6.95
C ASP A 86 7.07 -9.94 6.04
N ARG A 87 7.29 -10.39 4.81
CA ARG A 87 6.25 -10.63 3.80
C ARG A 87 6.75 -11.54 2.69
N PRO A 88 5.84 -12.18 1.92
CA PRO A 88 6.22 -12.87 0.72
C PRO A 88 6.96 -11.94 -0.25
N TRP A 89 8.00 -12.47 -0.88
CA TRP A 89 8.87 -11.65 -1.70
C TRP A 89 8.22 -11.24 -3.02
N ILE A 90 7.74 -12.20 -3.79
CA ILE A 90 7.16 -11.96 -5.12
C ILE A 90 5.94 -12.85 -5.34
N GLU A 91 4.90 -12.25 -5.91
CA GLU A 91 3.76 -12.98 -6.46
C GLU A 91 4.00 -13.26 -7.94
N ILE A 92 3.71 -14.48 -8.37
CA ILE A 92 3.61 -14.83 -9.79
C ILE A 92 2.14 -14.65 -10.20
N ALA A 93 1.90 -13.82 -11.21
CA ALA A 93 0.55 -13.55 -11.70
C ALA A 93 -0.10 -14.86 -12.14
N PRO A 94 -1.32 -15.16 -11.63
CA PRO A 94 -2.01 -16.36 -12.03
C PRO A 94 -2.51 -16.23 -13.49
N PRO A 95 -2.87 -17.34 -14.17
CA PRO A 95 -3.20 -17.33 -15.59
C PRO A 95 -4.35 -16.38 -15.97
N GLU A 96 -5.28 -16.12 -15.04
CA GLU A 96 -6.42 -15.23 -15.23
C GLU A 96 -5.97 -13.77 -15.36
N HIS A 97 -4.79 -13.42 -14.83
CA HIS A 97 -4.20 -12.09 -14.88
C HIS A 97 -3.16 -11.93 -16.00
N LYS A 98 -3.10 -12.86 -16.97
CA LYS A 98 -2.08 -12.85 -18.04
C LYS A 98 -2.03 -11.54 -18.83
N ASP A 99 -3.17 -10.89 -19.03
CA ASP A 99 -3.28 -9.66 -19.83
C ASP A 99 -3.16 -8.39 -18.97
N TYR A 100 -2.96 -8.53 -17.65
CA TYR A 100 -2.89 -7.39 -16.75
C TYR A 100 -1.50 -6.75 -16.81
N LEU A 101 -1.46 -5.42 -16.89
CA LEU A 101 -0.23 -4.62 -16.83
C LEU A 101 0.21 -4.30 -15.39
N HIS A 102 -0.70 -4.50 -14.43
CA HIS A 102 -0.54 -4.18 -13.01
C HIS A 102 -1.23 -5.26 -12.17
N PRO A 103 -0.76 -5.52 -10.93
CA PRO A 103 -1.51 -6.35 -10.00
C PRO A 103 -2.86 -5.71 -9.68
N VAL A 104 -3.87 -6.54 -9.41
CA VAL A 104 -5.20 -6.12 -8.92
C VAL A 104 -5.05 -5.24 -7.68
N VAL A 105 -4.21 -5.69 -6.74
CA VAL A 105 -3.91 -4.98 -5.52
C VAL A 105 -2.51 -4.36 -5.64
N ARG A 106 -2.44 -3.03 -5.77
CA ARG A 106 -1.19 -2.28 -5.99
C ARG A 106 -0.56 -1.76 -4.70
N GLN A 107 -1.34 -1.68 -3.63
CA GLN A 107 -0.88 -1.34 -2.29
C GLN A 107 -0.69 -2.59 -1.45
N SER A 108 0.11 -2.49 -0.39
CA SER A 108 0.16 -3.51 0.64
C SER A 108 -0.44 -2.97 1.93
N TYR A 109 -1.56 -3.57 2.33
CA TYR A 109 -2.29 -3.25 3.55
C TYR A 109 -2.01 -4.23 4.69
N ASN A 110 -1.33 -5.36 4.42
CA ASN A 110 -0.93 -6.35 5.41
C ASN A 110 0.36 -7.09 4.99
N GLU A 111 0.89 -7.92 5.89
CA GLU A 111 2.14 -8.69 5.71
C GLU A 111 1.99 -9.88 4.75
N HIS A 112 0.77 -10.31 4.43
CA HIS A 112 0.51 -11.41 3.51
C HIS A 112 0.60 -11.00 2.04
N VAL A 113 0.50 -9.70 1.76
CA VAL A 113 0.60 -9.16 0.41
C VAL A 113 2.07 -9.14 -0.04
N PRO A 114 2.41 -9.82 -1.16
CA PRO A 114 3.79 -9.90 -1.63
C PRO A 114 4.38 -8.53 -2.00
N ALA A 115 5.68 -8.36 -1.78
CA ALA A 115 6.38 -7.09 -2.01
C ALA A 115 6.44 -6.70 -3.50
N PHE A 116 6.62 -7.70 -4.36
CA PHE A 116 6.65 -7.58 -5.81
C PHE A 116 5.59 -8.45 -6.46
N TRP A 117 5.28 -8.14 -7.71
CA TRP A 117 4.40 -8.91 -8.58
C TRP A 117 5.07 -9.07 -9.93
N TYR A 118 5.03 -10.28 -10.48
CA TYR A 118 5.59 -10.60 -11.79
C TYR A 118 4.54 -11.27 -12.66
N ASN A 119 4.36 -10.77 -13.89
CA ASN A 119 3.51 -11.39 -14.90
C ASN A 119 4.37 -12.11 -15.96
N PRO A 120 4.41 -13.46 -15.95
CA PRO A 120 5.15 -14.23 -16.95
C PRO A 120 4.65 -14.02 -18.39
N ALA A 121 3.36 -13.79 -18.60
CA ALA A 121 2.81 -13.65 -19.94
C ALA A 121 3.31 -12.40 -20.67
N LEU A 122 3.69 -11.37 -19.91
CA LEU A 122 4.17 -10.09 -20.43
C LEU A 122 5.63 -9.77 -20.07
N GLY A 123 6.25 -10.54 -19.17
CA GLY A 123 7.60 -10.26 -18.67
C GLY A 123 7.67 -9.00 -17.79
N ILE A 124 6.56 -8.61 -17.16
CA ILE A 124 6.43 -7.35 -16.42
C ILE A 124 6.65 -7.60 -14.93
N VAL A 125 7.47 -6.78 -14.30
CA VAL A 125 7.63 -6.74 -12.83
C VAL A 125 7.08 -5.42 -12.30
N ARG A 126 6.38 -5.48 -11.17
CA ARG A 126 5.88 -4.32 -10.43
C ARG A 126 6.19 -4.47 -8.95
N ALA A 127 6.61 -3.40 -8.30
CA ALA A 127 6.63 -3.29 -6.85
C ALA A 127 5.28 -2.77 -6.36
N ARG A 128 4.80 -3.33 -5.25
CA ARG A 128 3.67 -2.75 -4.50
C ARG A 128 4.16 -1.62 -3.59
N VAL A 129 3.26 -0.72 -3.22
CA VAL A 129 3.57 0.45 -2.38
C VAL A 129 2.81 0.38 -1.05
N PRO A 130 3.27 1.06 0.01
CA PRO A 130 2.50 1.14 1.25
C PRO A 130 1.18 1.90 1.04
N VAL A 131 0.23 1.69 1.96
CA VAL A 131 -0.95 2.55 2.06
C VAL A 131 -0.50 3.95 2.47
N MET A 132 -0.96 4.96 1.73
CA MET A 132 -0.64 6.36 1.98
C MET A 132 -1.87 7.09 2.54
N VAL A 133 -1.65 8.29 3.09
CA VAL A 133 -2.72 9.17 3.58
C VAL A 133 -3.69 9.65 2.49
N SER A 134 -3.30 9.52 1.21
CA SER A 134 -4.18 9.82 0.09
C SER A 134 -3.88 8.93 -1.11
N ASP A 135 -4.92 8.65 -1.89
CA ASP A 135 -4.84 7.86 -3.13
C ASP A 135 -3.92 8.50 -4.15
N ARG A 136 -3.92 9.84 -4.22
CA ARG A 136 -3.03 10.60 -5.10
C ARG A 136 -1.57 10.32 -4.78
N LEU A 137 -1.17 10.42 -3.51
CA LEU A 137 0.22 10.14 -3.10
C LEU A 137 0.59 8.68 -3.32
N ALA A 138 -0.32 7.73 -3.07
CA ALA A 138 -0.05 6.32 -3.37
C ALA A 138 0.10 6.06 -4.88
N THR A 139 -0.72 6.71 -5.70
CA THR A 139 -0.66 6.62 -7.16
C THR A 139 0.65 7.21 -7.68
N GLU A 140 1.05 8.38 -7.19
CA GLU A 140 2.32 9.04 -7.52
C GLU A 140 3.51 8.15 -7.15
N LEU A 141 3.54 7.62 -5.92
CA LEU A 141 4.59 6.71 -5.46
C LEU A 141 4.64 5.42 -6.30
N TYR A 142 3.49 4.84 -6.61
CA TYR A 142 3.42 3.64 -7.45
C TYR A 142 3.94 3.88 -8.86
N ASN A 143 3.51 4.98 -9.48
CA ASN A 143 3.97 5.43 -10.80
C ASN A 143 5.48 5.67 -10.78
N GLU A 144 5.98 6.32 -9.74
CA GLU A 144 7.38 6.64 -9.59
C GLU A 144 8.26 5.38 -9.46
N VAL A 145 7.90 4.45 -8.58
CA VAL A 145 8.67 3.23 -8.34
C VAL A 145 8.66 2.31 -9.57
N ASN A 146 7.51 2.20 -10.23
CA ASN A 146 7.32 1.28 -11.35
C ASN A 146 7.62 1.91 -12.72
N THR A 147 7.88 3.22 -12.79
CA THR A 147 8.09 3.98 -14.03
C THR A 147 6.90 3.83 -14.99
N VAL A 148 5.69 4.02 -14.46
CA VAL A 148 4.42 3.94 -15.19
C VAL A 148 3.58 5.18 -14.93
N ALA A 149 2.46 5.32 -15.64
CA ALA A 149 1.55 6.45 -15.51
C ALA A 149 0.09 5.97 -15.49
N ILE A 150 -0.33 5.37 -14.36
CA ILE A 150 -1.74 5.04 -14.12
C ILE A 150 -2.46 6.27 -13.57
N ALA A 151 -3.77 6.37 -13.84
CA ALA A 151 -4.58 7.48 -13.36
C ALA A 151 -4.94 7.32 -11.88
N SER A 152 -5.13 6.09 -11.41
CA SER A 152 -5.49 5.79 -10.03
C SER A 152 -4.92 4.46 -9.55
N ILE A 153 -4.52 4.40 -8.27
CA ILE A 153 -4.08 3.17 -7.61
C ILE A 153 -5.18 2.09 -7.55
N PHE A 154 -6.45 2.49 -7.69
CA PHE A 154 -7.62 1.61 -7.71
C PHE A 154 -8.19 1.36 -9.12
N GLU A 155 -7.51 1.81 -10.16
CA GLU A 155 -7.96 1.62 -11.54
C GLU A 155 -8.17 0.13 -11.85
N GLY A 156 -9.33 -0.23 -12.41
CA GLY A 156 -9.68 -1.61 -12.75
C GLY A 156 -10.10 -2.51 -11.57
N LEU A 157 -10.26 -1.97 -10.36
CA LEU A 157 -10.94 -2.67 -9.28
C LEU A 157 -12.46 -2.47 -9.42
N PRO A 158 -13.29 -3.52 -9.22
CA PRO A 158 -14.71 -3.30 -9.00
C PRO A 158 -14.85 -2.41 -7.77
N ILE A 159 -15.47 -1.23 -7.93
CA ILE A 159 -15.85 -0.40 -6.80
C ILE A 159 -16.78 -1.28 -5.96
N PRO A 160 -16.47 -1.57 -4.69
CA PRO A 160 -17.40 -2.30 -3.84
C PRO A 160 -18.70 -1.51 -3.89
N GLU A 161 -19.75 -2.15 -4.41
CA GLU A 161 -21.09 -1.60 -4.42
C GLU A 161 -21.37 -1.20 -2.98
N ARG A 162 -21.49 0.11 -2.72
CA ARG A 162 -21.89 0.58 -1.40
C ARG A 162 -23.23 -0.09 -1.17
N GLU A 163 -23.28 -1.08 -0.26
CA GLU A 163 -24.56 -1.55 0.25
C GLU A 163 -25.30 -0.28 0.68
N PRO A 164 -26.49 0.00 0.12
CA PRO A 164 -27.21 1.19 0.48
C PRO A 164 -27.36 1.16 1.99
N GLU A 165 -26.75 2.16 2.63
CA GLU A 165 -26.84 2.44 4.05
C GLU A 165 -28.31 2.25 4.43
N ARG A 166 -28.61 1.15 5.14
CA ARG A 166 -29.99 0.81 5.52
C ARG A 166 -30.60 2.05 6.16
N ALA A 167 -31.62 2.59 5.52
CA ALA A 167 -32.40 3.71 6.01
C ALA A 167 -33.26 3.32 7.24
N ASP A 168 -32.74 2.47 8.13
CA ASP A 168 -33.47 1.95 9.29
C ASP A 168 -33.31 2.85 10.53
N ASN A 169 -32.53 3.93 10.47
CA ASN A 169 -32.39 4.89 11.57
C ASN A 169 -33.24 6.17 11.43
N ALA A 170 -34.22 6.18 10.51
CA ALA A 170 -35.28 7.19 10.54
C ALA A 170 -36.61 6.49 10.85
N VAL A 171 -37.24 6.88 11.96
CA VAL A 171 -38.59 6.51 12.43
C VAL A 171 -38.66 5.27 13.34
N ALA A 172 -38.13 5.37 14.56
CA ALA A 172 -38.63 4.62 15.71
C ALA A 172 -38.50 5.48 16.99
N GLY A 173 -39.32 6.54 17.05
CA GLY A 173 -39.32 7.50 18.15
C GLY A 173 -40.58 8.36 18.20
N ALA A 174 -41.73 7.77 17.87
CA ALA A 174 -43.04 8.38 18.10
C ALA A 174 -44.04 7.25 18.41
N GLY A 175 -43.78 6.51 19.49
CA GLY A 175 -44.80 5.68 20.13
C GLY A 175 -45.76 6.61 20.85
N GLY A 176 -46.97 6.76 20.32
CA GLY A 176 -48.04 7.49 20.97
C GLY A 176 -48.37 6.83 22.31
N MET A 177 -48.29 7.62 23.37
CA MET A 177 -48.79 7.26 24.70
C MET A 177 -50.33 7.28 24.61
N SER A 178 -50.96 6.10 24.64
CA SER A 178 -52.42 5.99 24.69
C SER A 178 -52.93 6.44 26.06
N GLU A 179 -54.04 7.18 26.08
CA GLU A 179 -54.71 7.68 27.29
C GLU A 179 -55.11 6.59 28.31
N ASP A 180 -55.09 5.31 27.92
CA ASP A 180 -55.39 4.16 28.79
C ASP A 180 -54.28 3.83 29.82
N ASP A 181 -53.07 4.40 29.70
CA ASP A 181 -51.96 4.13 30.63
C ASP A 181 -51.97 5.01 31.89
N LEU A 182 -52.97 5.88 32.07
CA LEU A 182 -53.09 6.80 33.21
C LEU A 182 -54.12 6.37 34.27
N ASP A 183 -54.51 5.08 34.33
CA ASP A 183 -55.38 4.57 35.41
C ASP A 183 -54.54 4.18 36.65
N PRO A 184 -54.57 4.97 37.75
CA PRO A 184 -53.79 4.71 38.96
C PRO A 184 -54.31 3.54 39.81
N THR A 185 -55.39 2.88 39.40
CA THR A 185 -56.05 1.82 40.18
C THR A 185 -55.61 0.40 39.82
N LYS A 186 -54.69 0.24 38.85
CA LYS A 186 -54.28 -1.09 38.37
C LYS A 186 -53.28 -1.75 39.34
N PRO A 187 -53.58 -2.93 39.91
CA PRO A 187 -52.69 -3.59 40.86
C PRO A 187 -51.45 -4.18 40.18
N ILE A 188 -50.29 -3.99 40.81
CA ILE A 188 -48.99 -4.50 40.37
C ILE A 188 -48.94 -6.03 40.63
N PRO A 189 -48.63 -6.87 39.64
CA PRO A 189 -48.54 -8.31 39.84
C PRO A 189 -47.33 -8.69 40.71
N PRO A 190 -47.45 -9.72 41.58
CA PRO A 190 -46.34 -10.19 42.40
C PRO A 190 -45.32 -10.96 41.55
N GLY A 191 -44.04 -10.74 41.84
CA GLY A 191 -42.90 -11.42 41.21
C GLY A 191 -42.57 -12.79 41.76
#